data_AF-A0A090RLP4-F1
#
_entry.id   AF-A0A090RLP4-F1
#
_cell.length_a   1.000
_cell.length_b   1.000
_cell.length_c   1.000
_cell.angle_alpha   90.00
_cell.angle_beta   90.00
_cell.angle_gamma   90.00
#
_symmetry.space_group_name_H-M   'P 1'
#
loop_
_entity.id
_entity.type
_entity.pdbx_description
1 polymer ?
#
loop_
_entity_poly.entity_id
_entity_poly.type
_entity_poly.pdbx_seq_one_letter_code
_entity_poly.pdbx_strand_id
1 'polypeptide(L)'
;MLIGFESLTTDAPSPFLLETLSASQLVALPLSVIKQWRAQHHPLYQHLLERQLQFKEHKERFMLLHSPEERFALFGEHFPELCQRITDQQLASYLGITATSLSRIRKRLAHDDDNR
;
A
#
# COMPACT_ATOMS: atom_id res chain seq x y z
N MET A 1 -9.42 2.62 5.04
CA MET A 1 -10.08 3.72 4.29
C MET A 1 -9.04 4.30 3.36
N LEU A 2 -9.26 4.23 2.06
CA LEU A 2 -8.34 4.80 1.07
C LEU A 2 -8.88 6.17 0.67
N ILE A 3 -8.12 7.22 0.95
CA ILE A 3 -8.52 8.59 0.62
C ILE A 3 -7.41 9.21 -0.22
N GLY A 4 -7.77 9.68 -1.41
CA GLY A 4 -6.92 10.61 -2.16
C GLY A 4 -6.92 11.96 -1.47
N PHE A 5 -6.13 12.12 -0.40
CA PHE A 5 -6.05 13.38 0.35
C PHE A 5 -5.60 14.53 -0.54
N GLU A 6 -4.73 14.25 -1.51
CA GLU A 6 -4.36 15.21 -2.56
C GLU A 6 -5.61 15.73 -3.27
N SER A 7 -6.41 14.83 -3.86
CA SER A 7 -7.69 15.15 -4.50
C SER A 7 -8.66 15.91 -3.58
N LEU A 8 -8.73 15.54 -2.29
CA LEU A 8 -9.55 16.26 -1.30
C LEU A 8 -9.09 17.72 -1.08
N THR A 9 -7.79 17.97 -1.12
CA THR A 9 -7.20 19.30 -0.83
C THR A 9 -7.05 20.19 -2.05
N THR A 10 -6.76 19.60 -3.22
CA THR A 10 -6.50 20.33 -4.47
C THR A 10 -7.73 20.38 -5.38
N ASP A 11 -8.80 19.65 -5.05
CA ASP A 11 -9.99 19.45 -5.89
C ASP A 11 -9.67 18.86 -7.27
N ALA A 12 -8.49 18.23 -7.41
CA ALA A 12 -8.03 17.57 -8.63
C ALA A 12 -8.49 16.10 -8.67
N PRO A 13 -8.64 15.49 -9.86
CA PRO A 13 -8.91 14.05 -9.96
C PRO A 13 -7.77 13.21 -9.37
N SER A 14 -8.10 11.99 -8.92
CA SER A 14 -7.09 11.04 -8.46
C SER A 14 -6.15 10.65 -9.61
N PRO A 15 -4.81 10.66 -9.41
CA PRO A 15 -3.87 10.15 -10.40
C PRO A 15 -3.82 8.61 -10.43
N PHE A 16 -4.54 7.93 -9.53
CA PHE A 16 -4.54 6.48 -9.40
C PHE A 16 -5.89 5.88 -9.78
N LEU A 17 -5.84 4.78 -10.54
CA LEU A 17 -6.96 3.87 -10.75
C LEU A 17 -6.99 2.83 -9.63
N LEU A 18 -8.19 2.46 -9.20
CA LEU A 18 -8.42 1.40 -8.21
C LEU A 18 -9.12 0.22 -8.87
N GLU A 19 -8.54 -0.96 -8.68
CA GLU A 19 -9.11 -2.22 -9.12
C GLU A 19 -9.13 -3.20 -7.96
N THR A 20 -10.14 -4.08 -7.96
CA THR A 20 -10.30 -5.11 -6.94
C THR A 20 -9.72 -6.43 -7.45
N LEU A 21 -8.89 -7.09 -6.63
CA LEU A 21 -8.30 -8.40 -6.96
C LEU A 21 -9.32 -9.56 -6.98
N SER A 22 -10.54 -9.33 -6.47
CA SER A 22 -11.63 -10.29 -6.44
C SER A 22 -12.97 -9.56 -6.37
N ALA A 23 -14.07 -10.30 -6.57
CA ALA A 23 -15.41 -9.79 -6.26
C ALA A 23 -15.44 -9.22 -4.84
N SER A 24 -15.81 -7.95 -4.71
CA SER A 24 -15.69 -7.19 -3.47
C SER A 24 -16.92 -6.30 -3.28
N GLN A 25 -17.33 -6.10 -2.03
CA GLN A 25 -18.33 -5.11 -1.67
C GLN A 25 -17.63 -3.88 -1.12
N LEU A 26 -18.03 -2.70 -1.58
CA LEU A 26 -17.39 -1.43 -1.22
C LEU A 26 -18.40 -0.54 -0.51
N VAL A 27 -17.93 0.14 0.54
CA VAL A 27 -18.66 1.22 1.19
C VAL A 27 -18.03 2.54 0.75
N ALA A 28 -18.78 3.34 0.01
CA ALA A 28 -18.35 4.65 -0.44
C ALA A 28 -18.84 5.74 0.53
N LEU A 29 -17.93 6.63 0.91
CA LEU A 29 -18.27 7.82 1.68
C LEU A 29 -18.12 9.06 0.76
N PRO A 30 -19.17 9.89 0.60
CA PRO A 30 -19.07 11.08 -0.23
C PRO A 30 -18.01 12.06 0.28
N LEU A 31 -17.24 12.63 -0.65
CA LEU A 31 -16.22 13.66 -0.35
C LEU A 31 -16.80 14.88 0.37
N SER A 32 -18.06 15.22 0.10
CA SER A 32 -18.79 16.31 0.77
C SER A 32 -18.84 16.13 2.28
N VAL A 33 -19.01 14.89 2.77
CA VAL A 33 -19.05 14.58 4.21
C VAL A 33 -17.69 14.86 4.86
N ILE A 34 -16.60 14.47 4.19
CA ILE A 34 -15.23 14.75 4.68
C ILE A 34 -14.94 16.26 4.66
N LYS A 35 -15.33 16.97 3.59
CA LYS A 35 -15.21 18.43 3.51
C LYS A 35 -16.00 19.13 4.62
N GLN A 36 -17.20 18.63 4.94
CA GLN A 36 -18.00 19.12 6.06
C GLN A 36 -17.32 18.88 7.41
N TRP A 37 -16.83 17.66 7.68
CA TRP A 37 -16.10 17.36 8.91
C TRP A 37 -14.87 18.24 9.09
N ARG A 38 -14.16 18.54 8.00
CA ARG A 38 -13.05 19.50 7.99
C ARG A 38 -13.52 20.90 8.41
N ALA A 39 -14.58 21.42 7.77
CA ALA A 39 -15.10 22.75 8.05
C ALA A 39 -15.62 22.89 9.49
N GLN A 40 -16.17 21.81 10.05
CA GLN A 40 -16.73 21.76 11.40
C GLN A 40 -15.69 21.42 12.49
N HIS A 41 -14.41 21.24 12.14
CA HIS A 41 -13.37 20.76 13.06
C HIS A 41 -13.77 19.47 13.79
N HIS A 42 -14.50 18.59 13.09
CA HIS A 42 -15.03 17.37 13.67
C HIS A 42 -13.86 16.44 14.08
N PRO A 43 -13.87 15.84 15.28
CA PRO A 43 -12.76 15.00 15.77
C PRO A 43 -12.39 13.85 14.82
N LEU A 44 -13.37 13.28 14.12
CA LEU A 44 -13.13 12.26 13.10
C LEU A 44 -12.19 12.73 11.98
N TYR A 45 -12.23 14.01 11.60
CA TYR A 45 -11.32 14.54 10.58
C TYR A 45 -9.86 14.56 11.08
N GLN A 46 -9.65 14.92 12.35
CA GLN A 46 -8.33 14.89 12.97
C GLN A 46 -7.81 13.45 13.06
N HIS A 47 -8.63 12.52 13.56
CA HIS A 47 -8.26 11.11 13.64
C HIS A 47 -7.93 10.51 12.27
N LEU A 48 -8.66 10.94 11.23
CA LEU A 48 -8.41 10.53 9.85
C LEU A 48 -7.07 11.02 9.33
N LEU A 49 -6.71 12.27 9.63
CA LEU A 49 -5.41 12.85 9.28
C LEU A 49 -4.26 12.13 9.99
N GLU A 50 -4.38 11.92 11.30
CA GLU A 50 -3.38 11.20 12.09
C GLU A 50 -3.13 9.80 11.55
N ARG A 51 -4.22 9.05 11.29
CA ARG A 51 -4.11 7.69 10.74
C ARG A 51 -3.50 7.68 9.35
N GLN A 52 -3.82 8.66 8.52
CA GLN A 52 -3.22 8.78 7.18
C GLN A 52 -1.73 9.12 7.25
N LEU A 53 -1.33 10.01 8.18
CA LEU A 53 0.06 10.40 8.38
C LEU A 53 0.89 9.20 8.87
N GLN A 54 0.41 8.51 9.91
CA GLN A 54 1.07 7.30 10.42
C GLN A 54 1.25 6.23 9.34
N PHE A 55 0.23 6.03 8.49
CA PHE A 55 0.34 5.10 7.36
C PHE A 55 1.43 5.52 6.37
N LYS A 56 1.52 6.80 6.03
CA LYS A 56 2.57 7.33 5.13
C LYS A 56 3.96 7.19 5.74
N GLU A 57 4.14 7.59 6.99
CA GLU A 57 5.42 7.48 7.71
C GLU A 57 5.87 6.02 7.84
N HIS A 58 4.95 5.10 8.15
CA HIS A 58 5.27 3.68 8.23
C HIS A 58 5.70 3.14 6.86
N LYS A 59 4.98 3.49 5.79
CA LYS A 59 5.33 3.09 4.43
C LYS A 59 6.70 3.65 4.01
N GLU A 60 6.96 4.92 4.30
CA GLU A 60 8.25 5.56 4.00
C GLU A 60 9.39 4.87 4.76
N ARG A 61 9.24 4.67 6.07
CA ARG A 61 10.20 3.92 6.88
C ARG A 61 10.43 2.51 6.35
N PHE A 62 9.36 1.80 5.99
CA PHE A 62 9.47 0.47 5.39
C PHE A 62 10.32 0.49 4.12
N MET A 63 10.14 1.49 3.27
CA MET A 63 10.88 1.65 2.02
C MET A 63 12.33 2.08 2.21
N LEU A 64 12.62 2.89 3.23
CA LEU A 64 13.97 3.43 3.48
C LEU A 64 14.86 2.52 4.32
N LEU A 65 14.28 1.79 5.28
CA LEU A 65 15.04 1.02 6.27
C LEU A 65 15.29 -0.43 5.87
N HIS A 66 14.61 -0.94 4.83
CA HIS A 66 14.72 -2.33 4.41
C HIS A 66 15.23 -2.42 2.97
N SER A 67 16.19 -3.32 2.77
CA SER A 67 16.63 -3.75 1.45
C SER A 67 15.48 -4.39 0.65
N PRO A 68 15.56 -4.45 -0.69
CA PRO A 68 14.59 -5.18 -1.50
C PRO A 68 14.28 -6.61 -1.01
N GLU A 69 15.29 -7.33 -0.53
CA GLU A 69 15.17 -8.70 -0.06
C GLU A 69 14.46 -8.81 1.28
N GLU A 70 14.78 -7.92 2.22
CA GLU A 70 14.05 -7.81 3.49
C GLU A 70 12.60 -7.42 3.25
N ARG A 71 12.33 -6.47 2.34
CA ARG A 71 10.96 -6.08 1.98
C ARG A 71 10.18 -7.26 1.38
N PHE A 72 10.82 -8.10 0.57
CA PHE A 72 10.20 -9.31 0.03
C PHE A 72 9.88 -10.33 1.13
N ALA A 73 10.84 -10.59 2.04
CA ALA A 73 10.63 -11.50 3.17
C ALA A 73 9.49 -11.02 4.08
N LEU A 74 9.52 -9.74 4.49
CA LEU A 74 8.48 -9.11 5.30
C LEU A 74 7.12 -9.11 4.59
N PHE A 75 7.08 -9.00 3.26
CA PHE A 75 5.82 -9.11 2.52
C PHE A 75 5.21 -10.51 2.67
N GLY A 76 6.03 -11.56 2.56
CA GLY A 76 5.59 -12.94 2.76
C GLY A 76 5.05 -13.22 4.16
N GLU A 77 5.66 -12.60 5.19
CA GLU A 77 5.24 -12.73 6.58
C GLU A 77 3.94 -11.98 6.88
N HIS A 78 3.82 -10.73 6.41
CA HIS A 78 2.67 -9.88 6.72
C HIS A 78 1.46 -10.16 5.85
N PHE A 79 1.67 -10.64 4.61
CA PHE A 79 0.61 -10.82 3.61
C PHE A 79 0.67 -12.19 2.91
N PRO A 80 0.73 -13.31 3.66
CA PRO A 80 0.91 -14.64 3.08
C PRO A 80 -0.19 -15.00 2.06
N GLU A 81 -1.43 -14.56 2.31
CA GLU A 81 -2.56 -14.80 1.41
C GLU A 81 -2.47 -14.02 0.09
N LEU A 82 -1.81 -12.86 0.08
CA LEU A 82 -1.67 -12.05 -1.13
C LEU A 82 -0.61 -12.61 -2.07
N CYS A 83 0.41 -13.31 -1.56
CA CYS A 83 1.46 -13.94 -2.37
C CYS A 83 0.92 -14.84 -3.49
N GLN A 84 -0.25 -15.47 -3.28
CA GLN A 84 -0.89 -16.35 -4.26
C GLN A 84 -1.87 -15.63 -5.20
N ARG A 85 -2.22 -14.38 -4.88
CA ARG A 85 -3.32 -13.64 -5.55
C ARG A 85 -2.85 -12.50 -6.44
N ILE A 86 -1.60 -12.09 -6.32
CA ILE A 86 -1.03 -10.97 -7.09
C ILE A 86 0.02 -11.48 -8.07
N THR A 87 0.21 -10.75 -9.16
CA THR A 87 1.26 -11.06 -10.14
C THR A 87 2.63 -10.61 -9.63
N ASP A 88 3.70 -11.20 -10.17
CA ASP A 88 5.08 -10.77 -9.88
C ASP A 88 5.29 -9.29 -10.23
N GLN A 89 4.59 -8.77 -11.25
CA GLN A 89 4.66 -7.35 -11.62
C GLN A 89 4.03 -6.46 -10.54
N GLN A 90 2.85 -6.82 -10.02
CA GLN A 90 2.20 -6.10 -8.93
C GLN A 90 3.06 -6.13 -7.65
N LEU A 91 3.63 -7.29 -7.33
CA LEU A 91 4.53 -7.44 -6.19
C LEU A 91 5.80 -6.60 -6.35
N ALA A 92 6.43 -6.63 -7.53
CA ALA A 92 7.62 -5.81 -7.82
C ALA A 92 7.31 -4.31 -7.68
N SER A 93 6.18 -3.85 -8.22
CA SER A 93 5.72 -2.47 -8.06
C SER A 93 5.47 -2.10 -6.59
N TYR A 94 4.86 -2.99 -5.80
CA TYR A 94 4.66 -2.78 -4.36
C TYR A 94 5.99 -2.65 -3.61
N LEU A 95 6.97 -3.50 -3.92
CA LEU A 95 8.29 -3.49 -3.32
C LEU A 95 9.22 -2.40 -3.87
N GLY A 96 8.77 -1.59 -4.84
CA GLY A 96 9.59 -0.53 -5.43
C GLY A 96 10.81 -1.06 -6.18
N ILE A 97 10.69 -2.23 -6.84
CA ILE A 97 11.74 -2.84 -7.66
C ILE A 97 11.19 -3.27 -9.03
N THR A 98 12.09 -3.64 -9.94
CA THR A 98 11.69 -4.22 -11.23
C THR A 98 11.35 -5.70 -11.10
N ALA A 99 10.49 -6.21 -11.99
CA ALA A 99 10.16 -7.64 -12.04
C ALA A 99 11.41 -8.53 -12.24
N THR A 100 12.40 -8.04 -12.99
CA THR A 100 13.69 -8.71 -13.17
C THR A 100 14.49 -8.78 -11.87
N SER A 101 14.48 -7.72 -11.06
CA SER A 101 15.11 -7.74 -9.73
C SER A 101 14.39 -8.69 -8.79
N LEU A 102 13.05 -8.69 -8.77
CA LEU A 102 12.26 -9.63 -7.98
C LEU A 102 12.57 -11.09 -8.34
N SER A 103 12.65 -11.40 -9.64
CA SER A 103 12.99 -12.75 -10.12
C SER A 103 14.37 -13.23 -9.63
N ARG A 104 15.36 -12.31 -9.58
CA ARG A 104 16.71 -12.62 -9.07
C ARG A 104 16.68 -12.91 -7.56
N ILE A 105 15.93 -12.11 -6.80
CA ILE A 105 15.77 -12.28 -5.35
C ILE A 105 15.14 -13.64 -5.05
N ARG A 106 14.05 -14.00 -5.74
CA ARG A 106 13.38 -15.31 -5.57
C ARG A 106 14.32 -16.49 -5.85
N LYS A 107 15.13 -16.42 -6.91
CA LYS A 107 16.11 -17.47 -7.23
C LYS A 107 17.18 -17.64 -6.16
N ARG A 108 17.68 -16.53 -5.59
CA ARG A 108 18.71 -16.58 -4.54
C ARG A 108 18.16 -17.22 -3.27
N LEU A 109 16.96 -16.81 -2.84
CA LEU A 109 16.31 -17.35 -1.65
C LEU A 109 15.97 -18.85 -1.80
N ALA A 110 15.49 -19.28 -2.97
CA ALA A 110 15.23 -20.70 -3.24
C ALA A 110 16.49 -21.56 -3.18
N HIS A 111 17.67 -20.99 -3.47
CA HIS A 111 18.94 -21.71 -3.40
C HIS A 111 19.52 -21.76 -1.98
N ASP A 112 19.25 -20.74 -1.15
CA ASP A 112 19.65 -20.72 0.26
C ASP A 112 18.80 -21.68 1.13
N ASP A 113 17.52 -21.90 0.78
CA ASP A 113 16.66 -22.87 1.45
C ASP A 113 16.98 -24.34 1.09
N ASP A 114 17.52 -24.60 -0.11
CA ASP A 114 17.92 -25.96 -0.55
C ASP A 114 19.26 -26.41 0.07
N ASN A 115 19.98 -25.48 0.69
CA ASN A 115 21.30 -25.71 1.31
C ASN A 115 21.23 -25.73 2.86
N ARG A 116 20.02 -25.79 3.42
CA ARG A 116 19.72 -25.91 4.87
C ARG A 116 18.98 -27.21 5.16
#